data_AF-A0A3A5MUT5-F1
#
_entry.id   AF-A0A3A5MUT5-F1
#
_cell.length_a   1.000
_cell.length_b   1.000
_cell.length_c   1.000
_cell.angle_alpha   90.00
_cell.angle_beta   90.00
_cell.angle_gamma   90.00
#
_symmetry.space_group_name_H-M   'P 1'
#
loop_
_entity.id
_entity.type
_entity.pdbx_description
1 polymer ?
#
loop_
_entity_poly.entity_id
_entity_poly.type
_entity_poly.pdbx_seq_one_letter_code
_entity_poly.pdbx_strand_id
1 'polypeptide(L)'
;MTPDEIERHESHLSEFSRSGGSLRADAPNATINNPAWFIDGDLTFERQQFHARVRAAFREKQPNVLTDRKAIVLAGPPGAGKSTVLGQVIAAAGGSADQWRVIDADHFKDVLLREAIADGSYEGWLVLDDVRVLHDGGERFYPRELASLVHDESSQLSKGARADAIRLGDRIVLDTVLSNPETAVKMGRMLERAGYV
;
A
#
# COMPACT_ATOMS: atom_id res chain seq x y z
N MET A 1 12.84 -1.00 24.58
CA MET A 1 12.42 -2.37 24.86
C MET A 1 13.66 -3.19 25.21
N THR A 2 13.59 -3.97 26.28
CA THR A 2 14.59 -5.00 26.58
C THR A 2 14.49 -6.14 25.55
N PRO A 3 15.52 -6.99 25.40
CA PRO A 3 15.44 -8.16 24.53
C PRO A 3 14.20 -9.03 24.80
N ASP A 4 13.88 -9.27 26.07
CA ASP A 4 12.72 -10.06 26.49
C ASP A 4 11.38 -9.39 26.11
N GLU A 5 11.32 -8.05 26.13
CA GLU A 5 10.15 -7.30 25.67
C GLU A 5 9.99 -7.40 24.16
N ILE A 6 11.09 -7.40 23.39
CA ILE A 6 11.07 -7.58 21.93
C ILE A 6 10.57 -8.98 21.58
N GLU A 7 11.12 -10.03 22.20
CA GLU A 7 10.73 -11.42 21.92
C GLU A 7 9.25 -11.66 22.25
N ARG A 8 8.77 -11.11 23.38
CA ARG A 8 7.35 -11.17 23.75
C ARG A 8 6.47 -10.44 22.73
N HIS A 9 6.87 -9.24 22.31
CA HIS A 9 6.13 -8.45 21.33
C HIS A 9 6.07 -9.16 19.96
N GLU A 10 7.19 -9.70 19.48
CA GLU A 10 7.24 -10.49 18.24
C GLU A 10 6.36 -11.74 18.32
N SER A 11 6.29 -12.38 19.50
CA SER A 11 5.41 -13.53 19.73
C SER A 11 3.93 -13.14 19.63
N HIS A 12 3.52 -12.04 20.23
CA HIS A 12 2.14 -11.52 20.13
C HIS A 12 1.79 -11.12 18.68
N LEU A 13 2.68 -10.41 17.98
CA LEU A 13 2.48 -10.06 16.58
C LEU A 13 2.32 -11.30 15.69
N SER A 14 3.13 -12.33 15.93
CA SER A 14 3.04 -13.62 15.24
C SER A 14 1.70 -14.29 15.49
N GLU A 15 1.24 -14.30 16.75
CA GLU A 15 -0.06 -14.86 17.15
C GLU A 15 -1.22 -14.15 16.45
N PHE A 16 -1.27 -12.82 16.50
CA PHE A 16 -2.32 -12.03 15.85
C PHE A 16 -2.30 -12.11 14.31
N SER A 17 -1.17 -12.50 13.73
CA SER A 17 -1.03 -12.68 12.28
C SER A 17 -1.43 -14.08 11.79
N ARG A 18 -1.60 -15.06 12.71
CA ARG A 18 -2.07 -16.42 12.37
C ARG A 18 -3.50 -16.40 11.85
N SER A 19 -3.88 -17.44 11.10
CA SER A 19 -5.23 -17.60 10.55
C SER A 19 -6.31 -17.36 11.62
N GLY A 20 -7.25 -16.44 11.33
CA GLY A 20 -8.29 -16.02 12.27
C GLY A 20 -7.87 -14.97 13.30
N GLY A 21 -6.61 -14.50 13.28
CA GLY A 21 -6.09 -13.47 14.18
C GLY A 21 -6.42 -12.04 13.76
N SER A 22 -6.33 -11.14 14.73
CA SER A 22 -6.78 -9.75 14.69
C SER A 22 -5.93 -8.78 13.85
N LEU A 23 -4.78 -9.22 13.33
CA LEU A 23 -3.86 -8.42 12.49
C LEU A 23 -3.75 -8.95 11.07
N ARG A 24 -4.77 -9.64 10.56
CA ARG A 24 -4.82 -10.13 9.18
C ARG A 24 -5.58 -9.20 8.25
N ALA A 25 -5.24 -9.24 6.96
CA ALA A 25 -5.94 -8.46 5.93
C ALA A 25 -7.43 -8.83 5.79
N ASP A 26 -7.80 -10.06 6.15
CA ASP A 26 -9.17 -10.58 6.14
C ASP A 26 -9.87 -10.48 7.52
N ALA A 27 -9.24 -9.85 8.51
CA ALA A 27 -9.79 -9.73 9.85
C ALA A 27 -11.04 -8.82 9.88
N PRO A 28 -11.98 -9.01 10.82
CA PRO A 28 -13.23 -8.22 10.87
C PRO A 28 -13.02 -6.71 11.00
N ASN A 29 -11.91 -6.29 11.59
CA ASN A 29 -11.45 -4.91 11.77
C ASN A 29 -10.61 -4.37 10.59
N ALA A 30 -10.39 -5.14 9.52
CA ALA A 30 -9.75 -4.61 8.32
C ALA A 30 -10.56 -3.44 7.73
N THR A 31 -9.91 -2.48 7.07
CA THR A 31 -10.61 -1.27 6.61
C THR A 31 -11.70 -1.58 5.59
N ILE A 32 -11.51 -2.60 4.76
CA ILE A 32 -12.49 -3.08 3.77
C ILE A 32 -13.77 -3.63 4.41
N ASN A 33 -13.73 -3.97 5.70
CA ASN A 33 -14.86 -4.49 6.45
C ASN A 33 -15.55 -3.40 7.28
N ASN A 34 -15.06 -2.15 7.25
CA ASN A 34 -15.69 -1.05 7.96
C ASN A 34 -16.99 -0.62 7.26
N PRO A 35 -18.17 -0.78 7.89
CA PRO A 35 -19.46 -0.49 7.26
C PRO A 35 -19.69 1.01 7.00
N ALA A 36 -18.94 1.89 7.65
CA ALA A 36 -18.96 3.32 7.35
C ALA A 36 -18.22 3.67 6.05
N TRP A 37 -17.35 2.77 5.58
CA TRP A 37 -16.47 3.00 4.42
C TRP A 37 -16.79 2.07 3.25
N PHE A 38 -17.31 0.88 3.53
CA PHE A 38 -17.64 -0.15 2.54
C PHE A 38 -19.04 -0.72 2.80
N ILE A 39 -19.85 -0.84 1.75
CA ILE A 39 -21.17 -1.48 1.77
C ILE A 39 -21.18 -2.50 0.63
N ASP A 40 -21.44 -3.77 0.95
CA ASP A 40 -21.45 -4.89 -0.02
C ASP A 40 -20.16 -5.00 -0.85
N GLY A 41 -19.03 -4.59 -0.28
CA GLY A 41 -17.70 -4.59 -0.93
C GLY A 41 -17.39 -3.33 -1.75
N ASP A 42 -18.36 -2.43 -1.93
CA ASP A 42 -18.18 -1.17 -2.62
C ASP A 42 -17.91 -0.01 -1.66
N LEU A 43 -17.10 0.95 -2.09
CA LEU A 43 -16.81 2.16 -1.33
C LEU A 43 -18.07 3.02 -1.17
N THR A 44 -18.32 3.53 0.05
CA THR A 44 -19.29 4.61 0.27
C THR A 44 -18.88 5.89 -0.47
N PHE A 45 -19.82 6.80 -0.70
CA PHE A 45 -19.54 8.04 -1.43
C PHE A 45 -18.44 8.88 -0.77
N GLU A 46 -18.46 8.99 0.55
CA GLU A 46 -17.44 9.68 1.35
C GLU A 46 -16.07 9.02 1.19
N ARG A 47 -16.02 7.67 1.21
CA ARG A 47 -14.76 6.95 1.04
C ARG A 47 -14.24 7.02 -0.38
N GLN A 48 -15.11 7.03 -1.40
CA GLN A 48 -14.73 7.31 -2.79
C GLN A 48 -14.10 8.69 -2.94
N GLN A 49 -14.67 9.73 -2.31
CA GLN A 49 -14.10 11.07 -2.30
C GLN A 49 -12.74 11.11 -1.60
N PHE A 50 -12.61 10.44 -0.45
CA PHE A 50 -11.33 10.30 0.23
C PHE A 50 -10.29 9.63 -0.68
N HIS A 51 -10.64 8.53 -1.35
CA HIS A 51 -9.78 7.85 -2.32
C HIS A 51 -9.34 8.78 -3.45
N ALA A 52 -10.27 9.57 -4.01
CA ALA A 52 -9.97 10.53 -5.06
C ALA A 52 -8.99 11.62 -4.57
N ARG A 53 -9.18 12.14 -3.35
CA ARG A 53 -8.25 13.12 -2.73
C ARG A 53 -6.86 12.53 -2.51
N VAL A 54 -6.77 11.31 -1.98
CA VAL A 54 -5.49 10.63 -1.75
C VAL A 54 -4.72 10.45 -3.06
N ARG A 55 -5.39 10.01 -4.13
CA ARG A 55 -4.75 9.86 -5.44
C ARG A 55 -4.33 11.19 -6.06
N ALA A 56 -5.15 12.24 -5.90
CA ALA A 56 -4.79 13.58 -6.35
C ALA A 56 -3.56 14.11 -5.61
N ALA A 57 -3.52 14.00 -4.28
CA ALA A 57 -2.40 14.42 -3.47
C ALA A 57 -1.13 13.60 -3.77
N PHE A 58 -1.25 12.29 -4.00
CA PHE A 58 -0.15 11.44 -4.45
C PHE A 58 0.42 11.95 -5.79
N ARG A 59 -0.46 12.35 -6.71
CA ARG A 59 -0.05 12.93 -8.00
C ARG A 59 0.71 14.23 -7.83
N GLU A 60 0.16 15.15 -7.05
CA GLU A 60 0.68 16.51 -6.85
C GLU A 60 2.05 16.54 -6.17
N LYS A 61 2.39 15.53 -5.36
CA LYS A 61 3.72 15.38 -4.74
C LYS A 61 4.84 15.09 -5.76
N GLN A 62 4.50 14.74 -7.00
CA GLN A 62 5.47 14.40 -8.05
C GLN A 62 5.18 15.23 -9.32
N PRO A 63 5.42 16.55 -9.30
CA PRO A 63 5.03 17.44 -10.40
C PRO A 63 5.92 17.32 -11.65
N ASN A 64 7.12 16.73 -11.53
CA ASN A 64 8.10 16.66 -12.61
C ASN A 64 7.97 15.39 -13.48
N VAL A 65 6.95 14.55 -13.22
CA VAL A 65 6.73 13.30 -13.96
C VAL A 65 6.48 13.60 -15.43
N LEU A 66 7.24 12.96 -16.31
CA LEU A 66 7.08 13.10 -17.76
C LEU A 66 5.91 12.24 -18.26
N THR A 67 5.28 12.65 -19.36
CA THR A 67 4.08 12.00 -19.93
C THR A 67 4.33 11.40 -21.31
N ASP A 68 5.44 10.66 -21.46
CA ASP A 68 5.87 10.02 -22.71
C ASP A 68 5.74 8.48 -22.69
N ARG A 69 4.93 7.93 -21.77
CA ARG A 69 4.51 6.52 -21.72
C ARG A 69 5.67 5.52 -21.64
N LYS A 70 6.62 5.74 -20.74
CA LYS A 70 7.65 4.73 -20.43
C LYS A 70 7.32 3.95 -19.16
N ALA A 71 7.57 2.65 -19.15
CA ALA A 71 7.35 1.82 -17.96
C ALA A 71 8.63 1.09 -17.55
N ILE A 72 8.92 1.12 -16.25
CA ILE A 72 9.88 0.22 -15.61
C ILE A 72 9.08 -0.74 -14.73
N VAL A 73 9.28 -2.04 -14.93
CA VAL A 73 8.68 -3.07 -14.08
C VAL A 73 9.79 -3.74 -13.29
N LEU A 74 9.74 -3.59 -11.96
CA LEU A 74 10.66 -4.28 -11.05
C LEU A 74 9.96 -5.51 -10.49
N ALA A 75 10.64 -6.65 -10.57
CA ALA A 75 10.19 -7.93 -10.06
C ALA A 75 11.16 -8.45 -9.02
N GLY A 76 10.66 -8.89 -7.86
CA GLY A 76 11.48 -9.61 -6.89
C GLY A 76 10.85 -9.68 -5.50
N PRO A 77 11.27 -10.65 -4.67
CA PRO A 77 10.74 -10.79 -3.32
C PRO A 77 11.02 -9.55 -2.45
N PRO A 78 10.26 -9.34 -1.37
CA PRO A 78 10.57 -8.32 -0.36
C PRO A 78 12.02 -8.44 0.12
N GLY A 79 12.69 -7.31 0.34
CA GLY A 79 14.09 -7.29 0.79
C GLY A 79 15.16 -7.57 -0.29
N ALA A 80 14.79 -7.89 -1.54
CA ALA A 80 15.74 -8.19 -2.62
C ALA A 80 16.55 -6.99 -3.16
N GLY A 81 16.44 -5.80 -2.56
CA GLY A 81 17.20 -4.62 -2.99
C GLY A 81 16.66 -3.94 -4.26
N LYS A 82 15.37 -4.11 -4.59
CA LYS A 82 14.72 -3.50 -5.77
C LYS A 82 14.92 -1.98 -5.85
N SER A 83 14.87 -1.27 -4.72
CA SER A 83 15.10 0.19 -4.65
C SER A 83 16.52 0.59 -5.08
N THR A 84 17.53 -0.24 -4.81
CA THR A 84 18.92 -0.01 -5.24
C THR A 84 19.06 -0.15 -6.75
N VAL A 85 18.43 -1.17 -7.32
CA VAL A 85 18.42 -1.42 -8.78
C VAL A 85 17.61 -0.35 -9.51
N LEU A 86 16.52 0.16 -8.91
CA LEU A 86 15.66 1.17 -9.52
C LEU A 86 16.45 2.41 -9.98
N GLY A 87 17.34 2.93 -9.14
CA GLY A 87 18.14 4.11 -9.49
C GLY A 87 19.02 3.88 -10.72
N GLN A 88 19.61 2.68 -10.85
CA GLN A 88 20.42 2.30 -11.99
C GLN A 88 19.57 2.16 -13.27
N VAL A 89 18.38 1.56 -13.16
CA VAL A 89 17.47 1.39 -14.30
C VAL A 89 16.93 2.73 -14.79
N ILE A 90 16.56 3.64 -13.87
CA ILE A 90 16.15 5.01 -14.20
C ILE A 90 17.28 5.75 -14.94
N ALA A 91 18.51 5.66 -14.44
CA ALA A 91 19.66 6.28 -15.08
C ALA A 91 19.90 5.72 -16.50
N ALA A 92 19.79 4.40 -16.69
CA ALA A 92 19.92 3.75 -17.98
C ALA A 92 18.79 4.12 -18.97
N ALA A 93 17.57 4.34 -18.47
CA ALA A 93 16.40 4.71 -19.27
C ALA A 93 16.41 6.19 -19.73
N GLY A 94 17.37 6.99 -19.26
CA GLY A 94 17.49 8.40 -19.57
C GLY A 94 16.48 9.26 -18.81
N GLY A 95 16.94 9.86 -17.71
CA GLY A 95 16.15 10.79 -16.90
C GLY A 95 16.60 10.83 -15.44
N SER A 96 15.93 11.67 -14.66
CA SER A 96 16.08 11.76 -13.21
C SER A 96 14.91 11.07 -12.50
N ALA A 97 15.11 10.65 -11.24
CA ALA A 97 14.10 9.86 -10.51
C ALA A 97 12.75 10.59 -10.33
N ASP A 98 12.77 11.92 -10.23
CA ASP A 98 11.58 12.76 -10.11
C ASP A 98 10.75 12.87 -11.40
N GLN A 99 11.28 12.38 -12.52
CA GLN A 99 10.54 12.24 -13.78
C GLN A 99 9.71 10.96 -13.88
N TRP A 100 9.84 10.07 -12.88
CA TRP A 100 9.15 8.78 -12.84
C TRP A 100 8.18 8.72 -11.66
N ARG A 101 6.96 8.27 -11.94
CA ARG A 101 5.98 7.98 -10.90
C ARG A 101 6.19 6.58 -10.36
N VAL A 102 6.79 6.49 -9.17
CA VAL A 102 6.91 5.24 -8.42
C VAL A 102 5.61 4.94 -7.70
N ILE A 103 4.91 3.87 -8.13
CA ILE A 103 3.64 3.46 -7.53
C ILE A 103 3.92 2.30 -6.57
N ASP A 104 3.87 2.61 -5.27
CA ASP A 104 4.09 1.66 -4.19
C ASP A 104 2.83 1.59 -3.30
N ALA A 105 2.35 0.37 -3.04
CA ALA A 105 1.20 0.14 -2.18
C ALA A 105 1.47 0.50 -0.71
N ASP A 106 2.72 0.42 -0.24
CA ASP A 106 3.08 0.74 1.15
C ASP A 106 2.94 2.24 1.44
N HIS A 107 3.14 3.10 0.45
CA HIS A 107 2.82 4.53 0.58
C HIS A 107 1.34 4.75 0.98
N PHE A 108 0.43 4.00 0.36
CA PHE A 108 -1.00 4.13 0.64
C PHE A 108 -1.39 3.54 2.00
N LYS A 109 -0.68 2.51 2.49
CA LYS A 109 -0.87 2.01 3.86
C LYS A 109 -0.55 3.11 4.88
N ASP A 110 0.53 3.85 4.67
CA ASP A 110 0.88 4.98 5.53
C ASP A 110 -0.18 6.07 5.53
N VAL A 111 -0.74 6.40 4.36
CA VAL A 111 -1.80 7.40 4.25
C VAL A 111 -3.05 6.94 4.99
N LEU A 112 -3.47 5.68 4.80
CA LEU A 112 -4.64 5.11 5.47
C LEU A 112 -4.48 5.07 6.99
N LEU A 113 -3.32 4.64 7.49
CA LEU A 113 -3.05 4.59 8.92
C LEU A 113 -3.01 5.99 9.55
N ARG A 114 -2.43 6.98 8.87
CA ARG A 114 -2.44 8.37 9.35
C ARG A 114 -3.84 8.96 9.38
N GLU A 115 -4.65 8.70 8.35
CA GLU A 115 -6.06 9.15 8.34
C GLU A 115 -6.82 8.50 9.49
N ALA A 116 -6.65 7.20 9.70
CA ALA A 116 -7.34 6.47 10.77
C ALA A 116 -6.99 7.02 12.16
N ILE A 117 -5.74 7.44 12.38
CA ILE A 117 -5.33 8.11 13.61
C ILE A 117 -5.97 9.49 13.72
N ALA A 118 -6.03 10.24 12.62
CA ALA A 118 -6.58 11.60 12.61
C ALA A 118 -8.10 11.63 12.84
N ASP A 119 -8.84 10.65 12.34
CA ASP A 119 -10.30 10.55 12.48
C ASP A 119 -10.76 9.67 13.67
N GLY A 120 -9.81 9.09 14.42
CA GLY A 120 -10.04 8.25 15.59
C GLY A 120 -10.50 6.82 15.28
N SER A 121 -10.57 6.43 14.01
CA SER A 121 -10.90 5.05 13.61
C SER A 121 -9.76 4.07 13.85
N TYR A 122 -8.53 4.54 14.10
CA TYR A 122 -7.42 3.68 14.50
C TYR A 122 -7.76 2.96 15.82
N GLU A 123 -8.09 3.71 16.86
CA GLU A 123 -8.49 3.16 18.15
C GLU A 123 -9.91 2.60 18.15
N GLY A 124 -10.82 3.22 17.37
CA GLY A 124 -12.24 2.88 17.35
C GLY A 124 -12.63 1.70 16.46
N TRP A 125 -11.80 1.35 15.47
CA TRP A 125 -12.08 0.27 14.52
C TRP A 125 -10.91 -0.68 14.32
N LEU A 126 -9.70 -0.16 14.05
CA LEU A 126 -8.55 -1.00 13.69
C LEU A 126 -7.97 -1.78 14.87
N VAL A 127 -7.93 -1.19 16.06
CA VAL A 127 -7.42 -1.86 17.26
C VAL A 127 -8.55 -2.66 17.92
N LEU A 128 -8.51 -3.98 17.77
CA LEU A 128 -9.41 -4.90 18.49
C LEU A 128 -9.01 -5.06 19.97
N ASP A 129 -9.94 -5.58 20.77
CA ASP A 129 -9.82 -5.62 22.23
C ASP A 129 -8.63 -6.44 22.73
N ASP A 130 -8.26 -7.51 22.02
CA ASP A 130 -7.08 -8.32 22.35
C ASP A 130 -5.76 -7.54 22.22
N VAL A 131 -5.62 -6.75 21.15
CA VAL A 131 -4.49 -5.81 20.96
C VAL A 131 -4.59 -4.65 21.96
N ARG A 132 -5.80 -4.14 22.21
CA ARG A 132 -6.06 -3.04 23.15
C ARG A 132 -5.65 -3.39 24.58
N VAL A 133 -5.97 -4.60 25.04
CA VAL A 133 -5.62 -5.08 26.38
C VAL A 133 -4.11 -5.12 26.58
N LEU A 134 -3.35 -5.56 25.57
CA LEU A 134 -1.88 -5.53 25.63
C LEU A 134 -1.34 -4.11 25.64
N HIS A 135 -1.94 -3.23 24.83
CA HIS A 135 -1.58 -1.81 24.79
C HIS A 135 -1.80 -1.11 26.14
N ASP A 136 -2.96 -1.31 26.75
CA ASP A 136 -3.30 -0.78 28.08
C ASP A 136 -2.45 -1.42 29.19
N GLY A 137 -1.97 -2.65 28.96
CA GLY A 137 -0.96 -3.34 29.78
C GLY A 137 0.47 -2.79 29.64
N GLY A 138 0.68 -1.76 28.81
CA GLY A 138 1.96 -1.09 28.63
C GLY A 138 2.77 -1.57 27.41
N GLU A 139 2.24 -2.48 26.60
CA GLU A 139 2.90 -2.93 25.37
C GLU A 139 2.63 -1.97 24.22
N ARG A 140 3.68 -1.38 23.64
CA ARG A 140 3.48 -0.40 22.56
C ARG A 140 3.37 -1.08 21.20
N PHE A 141 2.22 -0.92 20.55
CA PHE A 141 2.03 -1.26 19.14
C PHE A 141 2.19 -0.02 18.26
N TYR A 142 2.93 -0.15 17.17
CA TYR A 142 3.15 0.89 16.18
C TYR A 142 2.15 0.73 15.02
N PRO A 143 1.65 1.82 14.41
CA PRO A 143 0.65 1.73 13.34
C PRO A 143 1.04 0.82 12.17
N ARG A 144 2.34 0.73 11.85
CA ARG A 144 2.85 -0.14 10.78
C ARG A 144 2.77 -1.63 11.09
N GLU A 145 2.59 -2.03 12.34
CA GLU A 145 2.33 -3.42 12.72
C GLU A 145 0.90 -3.84 12.38
N LEU A 146 -0.01 -2.86 12.24
CA LEU A 146 -1.39 -3.04 11.78
C LEU A 146 -1.51 -2.90 10.25
N ALA A 147 -0.40 -2.78 9.52
CA ALA A 147 -0.39 -2.52 8.07
C ALA A 147 -1.10 -3.60 7.23
N SER A 148 -1.29 -4.80 7.78
CA SER A 148 -2.09 -5.85 7.16
C SER A 148 -3.58 -5.49 7.08
N LEU A 149 -4.13 -4.80 8.08
CA LEU A 149 -5.55 -4.41 8.15
C LEU A 149 -5.96 -3.40 7.06
N VAL A 150 -4.99 -2.65 6.54
CA VAL A 150 -5.17 -1.67 5.46
C VAL A 150 -4.74 -2.22 4.09
N HIS A 151 -4.30 -3.48 4.00
CA HIS A 151 -3.65 -4.05 2.81
C HIS A 151 -4.54 -3.99 1.56
N ASP A 152 -5.78 -4.43 1.68
CA ASP A 152 -6.68 -4.52 0.52
C ASP A 152 -7.12 -3.14 0.03
N GLU A 153 -7.43 -2.22 0.94
CA GLU A 153 -7.76 -0.85 0.57
C GLU A 153 -6.55 -0.11 -0.04
N SER A 154 -5.34 -0.33 0.48
CA SER A 154 -4.12 0.25 -0.10
C SER A 154 -3.85 -0.30 -1.50
N SER A 155 -4.17 -1.57 -1.74
CA SER A 155 -4.14 -2.21 -3.06
C SER A 155 -5.15 -1.56 -4.02
N GLN A 156 -6.36 -1.23 -3.57
CA GLN A 156 -7.36 -0.49 -4.38
C GLN A 156 -6.85 0.91 -4.75
N LEU A 157 -6.31 1.67 -3.78
CA LEU A 157 -5.72 2.99 -4.02
C LEU A 157 -4.57 2.94 -5.01
N SER A 158 -3.65 1.98 -4.84
CA SER A 158 -2.51 1.78 -5.75
C SER A 158 -2.95 1.44 -7.17
N LYS A 159 -3.94 0.55 -7.32
CA LYS A 159 -4.54 0.23 -8.64
C LYS A 159 -5.19 1.45 -9.28
N GLY A 160 -5.92 2.26 -8.51
CA GLY A 160 -6.51 3.51 -8.98
C GLY A 160 -5.46 4.53 -9.41
N ALA A 161 -4.40 4.72 -8.60
CA ALA A 161 -3.32 5.66 -8.91
C ALA A 161 -2.55 5.23 -10.17
N ARG A 162 -2.37 3.92 -10.37
CA ARG A 162 -1.83 3.35 -11.60
C ARG A 162 -2.73 3.61 -12.81
N ALA A 163 -4.04 3.40 -12.67
CA ALA A 163 -4.97 3.68 -13.75
C ALA A 163 -4.96 5.17 -14.15
N ASP A 164 -4.92 6.07 -13.17
CA ASP A 164 -4.78 7.51 -13.40
C ASP A 164 -3.47 7.86 -14.12
N ALA A 165 -2.34 7.30 -13.68
CA ALA A 165 -1.03 7.51 -14.32
C ALA A 165 -0.99 7.01 -15.77
N ILE A 166 -1.52 5.80 -16.02
CA ILE A 166 -1.60 5.21 -17.36
C ILE A 166 -2.47 6.06 -18.30
N ARG A 167 -3.61 6.54 -17.79
CA ARG A 167 -4.51 7.42 -18.56
C ARG A 167 -3.82 8.72 -18.96
N LEU A 168 -3.03 9.30 -18.06
CA LEU A 168 -2.27 10.53 -18.31
C LEU A 168 -1.01 10.31 -19.16
N GLY A 169 -0.57 9.06 -19.31
CA GLY A 169 0.62 8.70 -20.07
C GLY A 169 1.93 8.94 -19.30
N ASP A 170 1.85 9.05 -17.97
CA ASP A 170 2.98 9.25 -17.08
C ASP A 170 4.05 8.16 -17.27
N ARG A 171 5.33 8.51 -17.12
CA ARG A 171 6.38 7.53 -16.86
C ARG A 171 6.11 6.85 -15.53
N ILE A 172 6.04 5.53 -15.52
CA ILE A 172 5.70 4.77 -14.31
C ILE A 172 6.76 3.75 -13.96
N VAL A 173 6.97 3.59 -12.65
CA VAL A 173 7.69 2.45 -12.08
C VAL A 173 6.67 1.61 -11.33
N LEU A 174 6.54 0.36 -11.74
CA LEU A 174 5.72 -0.63 -11.07
C LEU A 174 6.63 -1.51 -10.23
N ASP A 175 6.62 -1.30 -8.91
CA ASP A 175 7.27 -2.20 -7.96
C ASP A 175 6.30 -3.33 -7.59
N THR A 176 6.61 -4.55 -8.02
CA THR A 176 5.73 -5.70 -7.85
C THR A 176 6.54 -6.97 -7.58
N VAL A 177 5.95 -7.91 -6.85
CA VAL A 177 6.60 -9.19 -6.56
C VAL A 177 6.62 -10.10 -7.80
N LEU A 178 5.67 -9.93 -8.73
CA LEU A 178 5.48 -10.77 -9.94
C LEU A 178 5.70 -12.27 -9.69
N SER A 179 5.09 -12.79 -8.62
CA SER A 179 5.22 -14.19 -8.19
C SER A 179 4.60 -15.22 -9.14
N ASN A 180 3.85 -14.78 -10.17
CA ASN A 180 3.24 -15.63 -11.19
C ASN A 180 3.58 -15.11 -12.60
N PRO A 181 4.17 -15.93 -13.50
CA PRO A 181 4.42 -15.58 -14.90
C PRO A 181 3.21 -15.03 -15.65
N GLU A 182 2.01 -15.54 -15.38
CA GLU A 182 0.78 -15.05 -16.05
C GLU A 182 0.47 -13.60 -15.67
N THR A 183 0.73 -13.21 -14.42
CA THR A 183 0.54 -11.84 -13.95
C THR A 183 1.52 -10.89 -14.63
N ALA A 184 2.76 -11.33 -14.87
CA ALA A 184 3.76 -10.55 -15.60
C ALA A 184 3.35 -10.35 -17.07
N VAL A 185 2.89 -11.41 -17.74
CA VAL A 185 2.40 -11.32 -19.13
C VAL A 185 1.16 -10.43 -19.23
N LYS A 186 0.21 -10.56 -18.30
CA LYS A 186 -0.98 -9.71 -18.26
C LYS A 186 -0.63 -8.24 -18.05
N MET A 187 0.37 -7.96 -17.21
CA MET A 187 0.87 -6.60 -16.98
C MET A 187 1.55 -6.04 -18.23
N GLY A 188 2.44 -6.80 -18.88
CA GLY A 188 3.07 -6.39 -20.14
C GLY A 188 2.04 -6.05 -21.23
N ARG A 189 1.06 -6.94 -21.46
CA ARG A 189 -0.04 -6.71 -22.42
C ARG A 189 -0.93 -5.52 -22.05
N MET A 190 -1.09 -5.22 -20.76
CA MET A 190 -1.84 -4.04 -20.32
C MET A 190 -1.08 -2.76 -20.67
N LEU A 191 0.23 -2.73 -20.42
CA LEU A 191 1.09 -1.58 -20.74
C LEU A 191 1.19 -1.36 -22.25
N GLU A 192 1.44 -2.41 -23.02
CA GLU A 192 1.52 -2.35 -24.49
C GLU A 192 0.22 -1.80 -25.10
N ARG A 193 -0.95 -2.28 -24.65
CA ARG A 193 -2.25 -1.75 -25.11
C ARG A 193 -2.48 -0.29 -24.71
N ALA A 194 -1.82 0.20 -23.67
CA ALA A 194 -1.86 1.60 -23.25
C ALA A 194 -0.79 2.47 -23.93
N GLY A 195 -0.02 1.90 -24.87
CA GLY A 195 1.01 2.59 -25.65
C GLY A 195 2.32 2.79 -24.90
N TYR A 196 2.60 1.95 -23.89
CA TYR A 196 3.85 2.00 -23.15
C TYR A 196 4.95 1.18 -23.80
N VAL A 197 6.19 1.69 -23.72
CA VAL A 197 7.44 1.03 -24.13
C VAL A 197 8.41 0.87 -22.97
#